data_AF-A0A7R9ZVG1-F1
#
_entry.id   AF-A0A7R9ZVG1-F1
#
_cell.length_a   1.000
_cell.length_b   1.000
_cell.length_c   1.000
_cell.angle_alpha   90.00
_cell.angle_beta   90.00
_cell.angle_gamma   90.00
#
_symmetry.space_group_name_H-M   'P 1'
#
loop_
_entity.id
_entity.type
_entity.pdbx_description
1 polymer ?
#
loop_
_entity_poly.entity_id
_entity_poly.type
_entity_poly.pdbx_seq_one_letter_code
_entity_poly.pdbx_strand_id
1 'polypeptide(L)'
;AKTGQELRIYRVDIPRGAAEPLECLFRRQGDHHEDTQPDSLNFKITSKPHDVVYRSGDDLHLRGSVELPRAAQNEPHLSAQTPSVRGRHLLLWGCNPFYRAAGAGGAVLRVSVRGE
;
A
#
# COMPACT_ATOMS: atom_id res chain seq x y z
N ALA A 1 21.46 -3.95 -42.19
CA ALA A 1 22.09 -4.14 -40.86
C ALA A 1 21.22 -5.07 -40.03
N LYS A 2 21.80 -6.09 -39.37
CA LYS A 2 21.05 -6.95 -38.44
C LYS A 2 20.76 -6.12 -37.19
N THR A 3 19.50 -5.75 -36.97
CA THR A 3 19.01 -5.29 -35.66
C THR A 3 19.09 -6.48 -34.70
N GLY A 4 20.25 -6.69 -34.09
CA GLY A 4 20.41 -7.65 -33.01
C GLY A 4 19.71 -7.10 -31.78
N GLN A 5 18.68 -7.78 -31.29
CA GLN A 5 18.09 -7.45 -30.00
C GLN A 5 19.16 -7.63 -28.92
N GLU A 6 19.53 -6.54 -28.27
CA GLU A 6 20.47 -6.53 -27.16
C GLU A 6 19.69 -6.63 -25.85
N LEU A 7 20.05 -7.57 -24.98
CA LEU A 7 19.48 -7.66 -23.63
C LEU A 7 20.27 -6.76 -22.68
N ARG A 8 19.61 -5.74 -22.13
CA ARG A 8 20.18 -4.84 -21.11
C ARG A 8 19.48 -5.03 -19.77
N ILE A 9 20.23 -4.99 -18.68
CA ILE A 9 19.72 -5.12 -17.32
C ILE A 9 19.93 -3.80 -16.58
N TYR A 10 18.85 -3.24 -16.05
CA TYR A 10 18.87 -2.03 -15.24
C TYR A 10 18.56 -2.37 -13.79
N ARG A 11 19.37 -1.87 -12.87
CA ARG A 11 19.12 -1.96 -11.44
C ARG A 11 18.50 -0.67 -10.95
N VAL A 12 17.33 -0.76 -10.32
CA VAL A 12 16.69 0.36 -9.63
C VAL A 12 16.58 0.01 -8.15
N ASP A 13 17.29 0.75 -7.30
CA ASP A 13 17.17 0.62 -5.85
C ASP A 13 15.99 1.48 -5.39
N ILE A 14 14.95 0.85 -4.81
CA ILE A 14 13.76 1.54 -4.31
C ILE A 14 13.91 1.76 -2.79
N PRO A 15 14.03 3.01 -2.32
CA PRO A 15 14.07 3.30 -0.89
C PRO A 15 12.81 2.80 -0.16
N ARG A 16 12.96 2.43 1.11
CA ARG A 16 11.80 2.12 1.94
C ARG A 16 10.92 3.36 2.06
N GLY A 17 9.62 3.19 1.89
CA GLY A 17 8.66 4.29 1.99
C GLY A 17 8.73 5.30 0.82
N ALA A 18 9.48 5.02 -0.25
CA ALA A 18 9.58 5.93 -1.39
C ALA A 18 8.20 6.45 -1.84
N ALA A 19 8.10 7.77 -2.04
CA ALA A 19 6.88 8.40 -2.52
C ALA A 19 6.47 7.82 -3.88
N GLU A 20 5.18 7.85 -4.17
CA GLU A 20 4.62 7.30 -5.41
C GLU A 20 3.99 8.41 -6.27
N PRO A 21 4.29 8.44 -7.59
CA PRO A 21 5.22 7.56 -8.29
C PRO A 21 6.69 7.90 -7.99
N LEU A 22 7.56 6.88 -7.96
CA LEU A 22 9.01 7.08 -7.98
C LEU A 22 9.48 7.04 -9.44
N GLU A 23 10.10 8.13 -9.89
CA GLU A 23 10.68 8.20 -11.24
C GLU A 23 12.17 7.87 -11.23
N CYS A 24 12.61 7.06 -12.19
CA CYS A 24 14.01 6.68 -12.36
C CYS A 24 14.44 6.84 -13.82
N LEU A 25 15.34 7.80 -14.06
CA LEU A 25 15.79 8.19 -15.40
C LEU A 25 17.14 7.56 -15.74
N PHE A 26 17.17 6.79 -16.82
CA PHE A 26 18.39 6.28 -17.45
C PHE A 26 18.64 7.04 -18.75
N ARG A 27 19.64 7.93 -18.74
CA ARG A 27 19.91 8.83 -19.88
C ARG A 27 20.55 8.08 -21.04
N ARG A 28 20.04 8.33 -22.25
CA ARG A 28 20.59 7.81 -23.52
C ARG A 28 20.72 6.28 -23.53
N GLN A 29 19.67 5.61 -23.08
CA GLN A 29 19.60 4.15 -22.98
C GLN A 29 18.53 3.53 -23.90
N GLY A 30 17.87 4.34 -24.72
CA GLY A 30 16.98 3.88 -25.79
C GLY A 30 17.74 3.23 -26.94
N ASP A 31 17.02 2.98 -28.03
CA ASP A 31 17.60 2.33 -29.20
C ASP A 31 18.69 3.20 -29.84
N HIS A 32 19.75 2.55 -30.30
CA HIS A 32 20.86 3.21 -30.98
C HIS A 32 20.63 3.21 -32.48
N HIS A 33 20.77 4.37 -33.11
CA HIS A 33 20.79 4.55 -34.56
C HIS A 33 22.07 5.31 -34.95
N GLU A 34 22.55 5.11 -36.18
CA GLU A 34 23.86 5.65 -36.62
C GLU A 34 23.90 7.19 -36.59
N ASP A 35 22.78 7.84 -36.92
CA ASP A 35 22.69 9.30 -37.09
C ASP A 35 22.05 10.05 -35.91
N THR A 36 21.59 9.36 -34.86
CA THR A 36 20.87 9.99 -33.75
C THR A 36 21.39 9.58 -32.39
N GLN A 37 21.29 10.49 -31.41
CA GLN A 37 21.56 10.13 -30.02
C GLN A 37 20.43 9.26 -29.47
N PRO A 38 20.74 8.20 -28.70
CA PRO A 38 19.71 7.39 -28.06
C PRO A 38 18.85 8.21 -27.09
N ASP A 39 17.56 7.90 -27.04
CA ASP A 39 16.63 8.49 -26.09
C ASP A 39 16.91 8.06 -24.64
N SER A 40 16.27 8.74 -23.69
CA SER A 40 16.33 8.34 -22.27
C SER A 40 15.15 7.44 -21.90
N LEU A 41 15.42 6.44 -21.07
CA LEU A 41 14.37 5.58 -20.49
C LEU A 41 13.95 6.18 -19.15
N ASN A 42 12.66 6.45 -18.96
CA ASN A 42 12.11 6.88 -17.68
C ASN A 42 11.18 5.79 -17.12
N PHE A 43 11.58 5.17 -16.01
CA PHE A 43 10.76 4.20 -15.30
C PHE A 43 9.91 4.91 -14.26
N LYS A 44 8.59 4.70 -14.33
CA LYS A 44 7.64 5.13 -13.30
C LYS A 44 7.24 3.94 -12.44
N ILE A 45 7.63 3.98 -11.18
CA ILE A 45 7.41 2.89 -10.23
C ILE A 45 6.24 3.27 -9.33
N THR A 46 5.24 2.39 -9.27
CA THR A 46 4.03 2.53 -8.45
C THR A 46 3.80 1.27 -7.62
N SER A 47 3.04 1.41 -6.54
CA SER A 47 2.61 0.25 -5.76
C SER A 47 1.70 -0.66 -6.59
N LYS A 48 1.90 -1.97 -6.41
CA LYS A 48 0.91 -2.95 -6.84
C LYS A 48 -0.29 -2.89 -5.90
N PRO A 49 -1.52 -3.08 -6.41
CA PRO A 49 -2.67 -3.31 -5.56
C PRO A 49 -2.40 -4.43 -4.56
N HIS A 50 -2.84 -4.24 -3.31
CA HIS A 50 -2.74 -5.23 -2.24
C HIS A 50 -4.15 -5.58 -1.76
N ASP A 51 -4.41 -6.87 -1.48
CA ASP A 51 -5.77 -7.37 -1.21
C ASP A 51 -6.35 -6.84 0.10
N VAL A 52 -5.51 -6.66 1.11
CA VAL A 52 -5.93 -6.25 2.46
C VAL A 52 -5.85 -4.74 2.70
N VAL A 53 -4.89 -4.05 2.08
CA VAL A 53 -4.61 -2.63 2.35
C VAL A 53 -4.48 -1.83 1.06
N TYR A 54 -4.61 -0.51 1.18
CA TYR A 54 -4.12 0.42 0.18
C TYR A 54 -3.26 1.49 0.86
N ARG A 55 -2.28 2.01 0.11
CA ARG A 55 -1.41 3.08 0.56
C ARG A 55 -2.09 4.43 0.33
N SER A 56 -1.98 5.34 1.29
CA SER A 56 -2.36 6.74 1.14
C SER A 56 -1.27 7.61 1.77
N GLY A 57 -0.44 8.25 0.94
CA GLY A 57 0.78 8.91 1.42
C GLY A 57 1.70 7.91 2.12
N ASP A 58 1.99 8.17 3.40
CA ASP A 58 2.82 7.30 4.24
C ASP A 58 2.02 6.31 5.09
N ASP A 59 0.68 6.35 4.98
CA ASP A 59 -0.23 5.51 5.74
C ASP A 59 -0.69 4.28 4.95
N LEU A 60 -1.06 3.23 5.69
CA LEU A 60 -1.77 2.07 5.17
C LEU A 60 -3.19 2.01 5.71
N HIS A 61 -4.15 1.91 4.81
CA HIS A 61 -5.57 1.78 5.14
C HIS A 61 -6.05 0.37 4.88
N LEU A 62 -6.77 -0.24 5.81
CA LEU A 62 -7.48 -1.49 5.54
C LEU A 62 -8.57 -1.25 4.50
N ARG A 63 -8.67 -2.15 3.52
CA ARG A 63 -9.76 -2.18 2.53
C ARG A 63 -11.07 -2.68 3.15
N GLY A 64 -10.96 -3.69 4.00
CA GLY A 64 -12.09 -4.28 4.73
C GLY A 64 -12.40 -3.51 6.01
N SER A 65 -13.65 -3.57 6.43
CA SER A 65 -14.03 -3.14 7.78
C SER A 65 -13.70 -4.23 8.79
N VAL A 66 -13.40 -3.83 10.02
CA VAL A 66 -13.31 -4.77 11.14
C VAL A 66 -14.68 -4.87 11.78
N GLU A 67 -15.30 -6.04 11.66
CA GLU A 67 -16.59 -6.33 12.29
C GLU A 67 -16.40 -6.57 13.78
N LEU A 68 -17.23 -5.90 14.58
CA LEU A 68 -17.28 -6.14 16.02
C LEU A 68 -18.40 -7.16 16.33
N PRO A 69 -18.20 -8.05 17.33
CA PRO A 69 -19.28 -8.89 17.83
C PRO A 69 -20.49 -8.04 18.24
N ARG A 70 -21.73 -8.54 18.06
CA ARG A 70 -22.94 -7.81 18.49
C ARG A 70 -22.90 -7.45 19.99
N ALA A 71 -22.30 -8.32 20.80
CA ALA A 71 -22.12 -8.09 22.23
C ALA A 71 -21.18 -6.91 22.56
N ALA A 72 -20.35 -6.47 21.61
CA ALA A 72 -19.39 -5.39 21.83
C ALA A 72 -20.08 -4.11 22.33
N GLN A 73 -21.30 -3.80 21.88
CA GLN A 73 -22.04 -2.61 22.36
C GLN A 73 -22.34 -2.62 23.87
N ASN A 74 -22.33 -3.79 24.49
CA ASN A 74 -22.53 -3.97 25.92
C ASN A 74 -21.20 -4.03 26.70
N GLU A 75 -20.07 -4.02 26.00
CA GLU A 75 -18.74 -4.09 26.60
C GLU A 75 -18.06 -2.71 26.59
N PRO A 76 -17.53 -2.26 27.74
CA PRO A 76 -16.84 -0.96 27.84
C PRO A 76 -15.49 -0.94 27.12
N HIS A 77 -14.94 -2.13 26.82
CA HIS A 77 -13.69 -2.31 26.10
C HIS A 77 -13.96 -3.19 24.87
N LEU A 78 -13.18 -2.99 23.82
CA LEU A 78 -13.20 -3.87 22.64
C LEU A 78 -11.85 -4.52 22.45
N SER A 79 -11.87 -5.72 21.88
CA SER A 79 -10.71 -6.37 21.29
C SER A 79 -11.10 -6.93 19.93
N ALA A 80 -10.39 -6.54 18.88
CA ALA A 80 -10.63 -7.05 17.53
C ALA A 80 -9.31 -7.30 16.81
N GLN A 81 -9.28 -8.31 15.95
CA GLN A 81 -8.12 -8.60 15.12
C GLN A 81 -8.36 -8.14 13.69
N THR A 82 -7.34 -7.58 13.06
CA THR A 82 -7.39 -7.25 11.63
C THR A 82 -6.93 -8.43 10.78
N PRO A 83 -7.34 -8.50 9.51
CA PRO A 83 -6.65 -9.32 8.53
C PRO A 83 -5.15 -8.99 8.50
N SER A 84 -4.33 -9.99 8.19
CA SER A 84 -2.89 -9.87 8.37
C SER A 84 -2.25 -8.98 7.29
N VAL A 85 -1.35 -8.10 7.72
CA VAL A 85 -0.49 -7.32 6.82
C VAL A 85 0.92 -7.89 6.94
N ARG A 86 1.41 -8.49 5.85
CA ARG A 86 2.67 -9.26 5.84
C ARG A 86 2.69 -10.40 6.88
N GLY A 87 1.58 -11.12 7.04
CA GLY A 87 1.47 -12.23 7.99
C GLY A 87 1.40 -11.82 9.46
N ARG A 88 1.32 -10.52 9.78
CA ARG A 88 1.13 -10.02 11.14
C ARG A 88 -0.33 -9.63 11.36
N HIS A 89 -0.93 -10.16 12.42
CA HIS A 89 -2.23 -9.70 12.91
C HIS A 89 -2.05 -8.43 13.74
N LEU A 90 -2.89 -7.43 13.50
CA LEU A 90 -2.96 -6.26 14.38
C LEU A 90 -4.08 -6.50 15.38
N LEU A 91 -3.76 -6.43 16.68
CA LEU A 91 -4.74 -6.42 17.75
C LEU A 91 -5.15 -4.98 18.02
N LEU A 92 -6.42 -4.68 17.76
CA LEU A 92 -7.06 -3.44 18.17
C LEU A 92 -7.66 -3.66 19.54
N TRP A 93 -7.28 -2.85 20.51
CA TRP A 93 -7.80 -2.93 21.87
C TRP A 93 -7.97 -1.53 22.46
N GLY A 94 -8.98 -1.33 23.30
CA GLY A 94 -9.18 -0.06 23.99
C GLY A 94 -10.62 0.21 24.41
N CYS A 95 -10.88 1.44 24.84
CA CYS A 95 -12.22 1.91 25.18
C CYS A 95 -13.14 1.83 23.98
N ASN A 96 -14.30 1.22 24.18
CA ASN A 96 -15.25 1.01 23.11
C ASN A 96 -16.07 2.29 22.84
N PRO A 97 -15.91 2.95 21.67
CA PRO A 97 -16.69 4.15 21.35
C PRO A 97 -18.17 3.86 21.10
N PHE A 98 -18.54 2.58 20.94
CA PHE A 98 -19.92 2.15 20.74
C PHE A 98 -20.60 1.72 22.05
N TYR A 99 -19.90 1.78 23.19
CA TYR A 99 -20.46 1.39 24.47
C TYR A 99 -21.66 2.28 24.83
N ARG A 100 -22.85 1.66 24.99
CA ARG A 100 -24.12 2.36 25.26
C ARG A 100 -24.52 3.41 24.21
N ALA A 101 -23.99 3.33 23.00
CA ALA A 101 -24.45 4.18 21.91
C ALA A 101 -25.93 3.87 21.62
N ALA A 102 -26.78 4.91 21.57
CA ALA A 102 -28.21 4.75 21.31
C ALA A 102 -28.44 4.45 19.81
N GLY A 103 -28.76 3.19 19.47
CA GLY A 103 -29.14 2.78 18.12
C GLY A 103 -28.87 1.30 17.82
N ALA A 104 -29.82 0.61 17.19
CA ALA A 104 -29.76 -0.82 16.91
C ALA A 104 -28.90 -1.22 15.67
N GLY A 105 -27.95 -0.37 15.28
CA GLY A 105 -27.09 -0.60 14.10
C GLY A 105 -25.83 -1.39 14.45
N GLY A 106 -25.35 -2.24 13.55
CA GLY A 106 -24.03 -2.88 13.71
C GLY A 106 -22.90 -1.85 13.84
N ALA A 107 -21.91 -2.13 14.69
CA ALA A 107 -20.75 -1.26 14.87
C ALA A 107 -19.64 -1.61 13.87
N VAL A 108 -19.07 -0.61 13.20
CA VAL A 108 -18.06 -0.78 12.15
C VAL A 108 -16.83 0.05 12.48
N LEU A 109 -15.66 -0.57 12.51
CA LEU A 109 -14.37 0.12 12.68
C LEU A 109 -13.63 0.25 11.35
N ARG A 110 -13.17 1.47 11.07
CA ARG A 110 -12.20 1.76 10.00
C ARG A 110 -10.84 2.01 10.63
N VAL A 111 -9.82 1.34 10.11
CA VAL A 111 -8.48 1.33 10.70
C VAL A 111 -7.49 1.88 9.69
N SER A 112 -6.66 2.80 10.16
CA SER A 112 -5.46 3.28 9.47
C SER A 112 -4.26 2.94 10.33
N VAL A 113 -3.22 2.38 9.70
CA VAL A 113 -1.92 2.15 10.31
C VAL A 113 -1.03 3.29 9.84
N ARG A 114 -0.62 4.14 10.78
CA ARG A 114 0.23 5.27 10.47
C ARG A 114 1.67 4.82 10.26
N GLY A 115 2.28 5.31 9.18
CA GLY A 115 3.74 5.28 9.05
C GLY A 115 4.36 6.33 9.97
N GLU A 116 5.58 6.06 10.46
CA GLU A 116 6.45 7.08 11.07
C GLU A 116 7.36 7.71 10.02
#